data_AF-A0A2D6B0F5-F1
#
_entry.id   AF-A0A2D6B0F5-F1
#
_cell.length_a   1.000
_cell.length_b   1.000
_cell.length_c   1.000
_cell.angle_alpha   90.00
_cell.angle_beta   90.00
_cell.angle_gamma   90.00
#
_symmetry.space_group_name_H-M   'P 1'
#
loop_
_entity.id
_entity.type
_entity.pdbx_description
1 polymer ?
#
loop_
_entity_poly.entity_id
_entity_poly.type
_entity_poly.pdbx_seq_one_letter_code
_entity_poly.pdbx_strand_id
1 'polypeptide(L)' 'MQFIWYNPDLNAYQKGTMKEYEALVQASSNGDRFDILYEFPEESDKLIDKILNSLNTVREFGMTG' A
#
# COMPACT_ATOMS: atom_id res chain seq x y z
N MET A 1 -5.79 -13.65 -2.08
CA MET A 1 -4.82 -12.93 -1.22
C MET A 1 -5.00 -11.43 -1.39
N GLN A 2 -4.63 -10.65 -0.37
CA GLN A 2 -4.61 -9.20 -0.39
C GLN A 2 -3.24 -8.72 0.12
N PHE A 3 -2.78 -7.59 -0.40
CA PHE A 3 -1.47 -7.02 -0.12
C PHE A 3 -1.62 -5.58 0.33
N ILE A 4 -0.68 -5.11 1.14
CA ILE A 4 -0.46 -3.67 1.37
C ILE A 4 0.88 -3.31 0.74
N TRP A 5 0.91 -2.24 -0.05
CA TRP A 5 2.13 -1.69 -0.64
C TRP A 5 2.21 -0.18 -0.47
N TYR A 6 3.41 0.37 -0.61
CA TYR A 6 3.62 1.81 -0.76
C TYR A 6 3.51 2.21 -2.22
N ASN A 7 2.66 3.19 -2.53
CA ASN A 7 2.55 3.82 -3.84
C ASN A 7 3.31 5.16 -3.83
N PRO A 8 4.48 5.25 -4.51
CA PRO A 8 5.29 6.47 -4.59
C PRO A 8 4.60 7.60 -5.36
N ASP A 9 3.72 7.30 -6.32
CA ASP A 9 3.05 8.32 -7.13
C ASP A 9 1.97 9.05 -6.34
N LEU A 10 1.31 8.34 -5.43
CA LEU A 10 0.33 8.90 -4.50
C LEU A 10 0.94 9.33 -3.16
N ASN A 11 2.22 9.02 -2.96
CA ASN A 11 2.91 9.13 -1.67
C ASN A 11 2.05 8.52 -0.55
N ALA A 12 1.53 7.30 -0.76
CA ALA A 12 0.54 6.69 0.14
C ALA A 12 0.59 5.16 0.16
N TYR A 13 0.21 4.57 1.29
CA TYR A 13 0.02 3.13 1.38
C TYR A 13 -1.36 2.76 0.82
N GLN A 14 -1.43 1.68 0.04
CA GLN A 14 -2.64 1.14 -0.57
C GLN A 14 -2.79 -0.36 -0.30
N LYS A 15 -4.03 -0.87 -0.44
CA LYS A 15 -4.33 -2.30 -0.41
C LYS A 15 -4.92 -2.80 -1.73
N GLY A 16 -4.76 -4.08 -2.02
CA GLY A 16 -5.43 -4.75 -3.13
C GLY A 16 -4.78 -6.09 -3.51
N THR A 17 -5.10 -6.58 -4.70
CA THR A 17 -4.55 -7.83 -5.25
C THR A 17 -3.17 -7.64 -5.89
N MET A 18 -2.41 -8.73 -6.06
CA MET A 18 -1.14 -8.70 -6.80
C MET A 18 -1.30 -8.15 -8.21
N LYS A 19 -2.41 -8.48 -8.89
CA LYS A 19 -2.70 -7.99 -10.24
C LYS A 19 -2.87 -6.46 -10.29
N GLU A 20 -3.51 -5.88 -9.27
CA GLU A 20 -3.64 -4.42 -9.15
C GLU A 20 -2.28 -3.77 -8.87
N TYR A 21 -1.47 -4.36 -7.99
CA TYR A 21 -0.10 -3.92 -7.74
C TYR A 21 0.74 -3.93 -9.02
N GLU A 22 0.78 -5.05 -9.75
CA GLU A 22 1.57 -5.17 -10.99
C GLU A 22 1.12 -4.17 -12.06
N ALA A 23 -0.20 -3.94 -12.18
CA ALA A 23 -0.73 -2.96 -13.11
C ALA A 23 -0.29 -1.53 -12.77
N LEU A 24 -0.27 -1.17 -11.47
CA LEU A 24 0.20 0.13 -11.00
C LEU A 24 1.70 0.30 -11.23
N VAL A 25 2.51 -0.72 -10.90
CA VAL A 25 3.96 -0.70 -11.12
C VAL A 25 4.29 -0.49 -12.59
N GLN A 26 3.62 -1.21 -13.50
CA GLN A 26 3.85 -1.08 -14.95
C GLN A 26 3.42 0.27 -15.52
N ALA A 27 2.39 0.89 -14.93
CA ALA A 27 1.90 2.20 -15.35
C ALA A 27 2.72 3.37 -14.77
N SER A 28 3.54 3.12 -13.74
CA SER A 28 4.27 4.14 -13.01
C SER A 28 5.65 4.42 -13.58
N SER A 29 6.02 5.71 -13.63
CA SER A 29 7.40 6.15 -13.90
C SER A 29 8.34 5.93 -12.70
N ASN A 30 7.79 5.60 -11.52
CA ASN A 30 8.52 5.30 -10.29
C ASN A 30 8.33 3.83 -9.86
N GLY A 31 8.10 2.94 -10.82
CA GLY A 31 7.80 1.52 -10.57
C GLY A 31 8.83 0.81 -9.67
N ASP A 32 10.11 1.22 -9.74
CA ASP A 32 11.20 0.72 -8.89
C ASP A 32 11.06 1.06 -7.40
N ARG A 33 10.17 2.00 -7.05
CA ARG A 33 9.94 2.45 -5.66
C ARG A 33 8.67 1.88 -5.03
N PHE A 34 7.95 1.02 -5.75
CA PHE A 34 6.83 0.27 -5.21
C PHE A 34 7.35 -0.89 -4.36
N ASP A 35 6.88 -0.98 -3.12
CA ASP A 35 7.32 -2.02 -2.19
C ASP A 35 6.12 -2.67 -1.50
N ILE A 36 6.04 -4.00 -1.54
CA ILE A 36 5.00 -4.78 -0.84
C ILE A 36 5.46 -4.98 0.61
N LEU A 37 4.63 -4.54 1.55
CA LEU A 37 4.96 -4.54 2.98
C LEU A 37 4.35 -5.73 3.70
N TYR A 38 3.13 -6.11 3.33
CA TYR A 38 2.37 -7.14 4.02
C TYR A 38 1.52 -7.94 3.03
N GLU A 39 1.39 -9.24 3.33
CA GLU A 39 0.49 -10.17 2.65
C GLU A 39 -0.54 -10.70 3.65
N PHE A 40 -1.79 -10.79 3.22
CA PHE A 40 -2.91 -11.26 4.02
C PHE A 40 -3.79 -12.25 3.23
N PRO A 41 -4.42 -13.20 3.94
CA PRO A 41 -5.53 -13.95 3.35
C PRO A 41 -6.72 -13.01 3.09
N GLU A 42 -7.52 -13.33 2.08
CA GLU A 42 -8.63 -12.46 1.61
C GLU A 42 -9.67 -12.15 2.69
N GLU A 43 -9.87 -13.05 3.65
CA GLU A 43 -10.81 -12.90 4.75
C GLU A 43 -10.38 -11.84 5.80
N SER A 44 -9.15 -11.35 5.74
CA SER A 44 -8.58 -10.44 6.75
C SER A 44 -8.90 -8.95 6.52
N ASP A 45 -9.88 -8.60 5.68
CA ASP A 45 -10.14 -7.22 5.23
C ASP A 45 -10.18 -6.18 6.37
N LYS A 46 -10.87 -6.49 7.48
CA LYS A 46 -10.93 -5.60 8.66
C LYS A 46 -9.57 -5.34 9.32
N LEU A 47 -8.67 -6.33 9.32
CA LEU A 47 -7.31 -6.17 9.85
C LEU A 47 -6.48 -5.33 8.89
N ILE A 48 -6.61 -5.58 7.59
CA ILE A 48 -5.91 -4.83 6.53
C ILE A 48 -6.28 -3.35 6.63
N ASP A 49 -7.57 -3.01 6.75
CA ASP A 49 -8.00 -1.61 6.88
C ASP A 49 -7.44 -0.92 8.12
N LYS A 50 -7.37 -1.62 9.26
CA LYS A 50 -6.78 -1.06 10.48
C LYS A 50 -5.29 -0.74 10.28
N ILE A 51 -4.54 -1.67 9.71
CA ILE A 51 -3.11 -1.51 9.46
C ILE A 51 -2.89 -0.38 8.44
N LEU A 52 -3.65 -0.39 7.34
CA LEU A 52 -3.58 0.63 6.29
C LEU A 52 -3.86 2.04 6.83
N ASN A 53 -4.89 2.17 7.68
CA ASN A 53 -5.21 3.43 8.32
C ASN A 53 -4.09 3.89 9.26
N SER A 54 -3.53 3.00 10.07
CA SER A 54 -2.39 3.32 10.95
C SER A 54 -1.15 3.75 10.16
N LEU A 55 -0.80 3.06 9.08
CA LEU A 55 0.34 3.39 8.23
C LEU A 55 0.20 4.79 7.60
N ASN A 56 -0.96 5.08 7.02
CA ASN A 56 -1.21 6.39 6.41
C ASN A 56 -1.30 7.51 7.46
N THR A 57 -1.90 7.23 8.63
CA THR A 57 -1.92 8.19 9.76
C THR A 57 -0.49 8.58 10.16
N VAL A 58 0.37 7.60 10.43
CA VAL A 58 1.77 7.86 10.84
C VAL A 58 2.54 8.60 9.75
N ARG A 59 2.32 8.26 8.47
CA ARG A 59 2.92 8.96 7.33
C ARG A 59 2.56 10.44 7.31
N GLU A 60 1.28 10.77 7.49
CA GLU A 60 0.80 12.14 7.51
C GLU A 60 1.38 12.93 8.68
N PHE A 61 1.43 12.34 9.87
CA PHE A 61 2.07 12.98 11.03
C PHE A 61 3.59 13.16 10.84
N GLY A 62 4.27 12.21 10.23
CA GLY A 62 5.71 12.29 9.93
C GLY A 62 6.08 13.40 8.94
N MET A 63 5.14 13.88 8.12
CA MET A 63 5.36 15.00 7.19
C MET A 63 5.14 16.38 7.83
N THR A 64 4.71 16.45 9.09
CA THR A 64 4.55 17.70 9.86
C THR A 64 5.73 18.03 10.79
N GLY A 65 6.80 17.24 10.72
CA GLY A 65 8.04 17.42 11.49
C GLY A 65 9.13 18.16 10.73
#